data_AF-A0A973SLD6-F1
#
_entry.id   AF-A0A973SLD6-F1
#
_cell.length_a   1.000
_cell.length_b   1.000
_cell.length_c   1.000
_cell.angle_alpha   90.00
_cell.angle_beta   90.00
_cell.angle_gamma   90.00
#
_symmetry.space_group_name_H-M   'P 1'
#
loop_
_entity.id
_entity.type
_entity.pdbx_description
1 polymer ?
#
loop_
_entity_poly.entity_id
_entity_poly.type
_entity_poly.pdbx_seq_one_letter_code
_entity_poly.pdbx_strand_id
1 'polypeptide(L)' 'MRIRAQIVVLAKRPRPGRVKTRLTPPYTPEEAAGLAAAALRDTLAAVTATPVTARPRAMDDPTD' A
#
# COMPACT_ATOMS: atom_id res chain seq x y z
N MET A 1 4.84 27.50 -2.76
CA MET A 1 6.14 26.97 -3.22
C MET A 1 6.00 25.47 -3.40
N ARG A 2 6.11 24.94 -4.63
CA ARG A 2 6.03 23.50 -4.90
C ARG A 2 7.44 22.92 -4.97
N ILE A 3 7.71 21.88 -4.18
CA ILE A 3 8.99 21.18 -4.19
C ILE A 3 8.98 20.21 -5.37
N ARG A 4 10.04 20.20 -6.18
CA ARG A 4 10.20 19.20 -7.25
C ARG A 4 10.71 17.89 -6.65
N ALA A 5 9.79 17.04 -6.21
CA ALA A 5 10.08 15.68 -5.76
C ALA A 5 9.01 14.70 -6.29
N GLN A 6 9.42 13.44 -6.50
CA GLN A 6 8.57 12.36 -6.97
C GLN A 6 8.43 11.33 -5.84
N ILE A 7 7.20 11.01 -5.46
CA ILE A 7 6.91 9.93 -4.49
C ILE A 7 6.50 8.67 -5.25
N VAL A 8 7.10 7.53 -4.89
CA VAL A 8 6.78 6.18 -5.38
C VAL A 8 6.38 5.31 -4.19
N VAL A 9 5.24 4.63 -4.27
CA VAL A 9 4.73 3.73 -3.22
C VAL A 9 4.80 2.29 -3.72
N LEU A 10 5.76 1.52 -3.20
CA LEU A 10 5.87 0.10 -3.48
C LEU A 10 4.96 -0.68 -2.53
N ALA A 11 4.03 -1.46 -3.07
CA ALA A 11 3.07 -2.22 -2.29
C ALA A 11 2.71 -3.53 -3.01
N LYS A 12 2.50 -4.59 -2.23
CA LYS A 12 1.96 -5.86 -2.72
C LYS A 12 0.44 -5.83 -2.76
N ARG A 13 -0.14 -6.49 -3.75
CA ARG A 13 -1.57 -6.71 -3.91
C ARG A 13 -2.13 -7.32 -2.64
N PRO A 14 -3.15 -6.71 -2.02
CA PRO A 14 -3.76 -7.25 -0.81
C PRO A 14 -4.50 -8.56 -1.11
N ARG A 15 -3.81 -9.70 -0.93
CA ARG A 15 -4.35 -11.04 -1.11
C ARG A 15 -4.25 -11.83 0.20
N PRO A 16 -5.32 -12.54 0.62
CA PRO A 16 -5.29 -13.39 1.80
C PRO A 16 -4.10 -14.36 1.77
N GLY A 17 -3.39 -14.49 2.89
CA GLY A 17 -2.24 -15.39 3.03
C GLY A 17 -0.96 -14.95 2.32
N ARG A 18 -0.98 -13.85 1.55
CA ARG A 18 0.19 -13.33 0.81
C ARG A 18 0.71 -12.01 1.36
N VAL A 19 -0.13 -11.23 2.06
CA VAL A 19 0.24 -9.97 2.69
C VAL A 19 0.08 -10.04 4.19
N LYS A 20 0.92 -9.29 4.91
CA LYS A 20 0.83 -9.11 6.36
C LYS A 20 0.70 -10.43 7.13
N THR A 21 1.41 -11.47 6.69
CA THR A 21 1.35 -12.83 7.26
C THR A 21 1.74 -12.92 8.73
N ARG A 22 2.56 -11.97 9.22
CA ARG A 22 2.89 -11.82 10.65
C ARG A 22 1.71 -11.34 11.51
N LEU A 23 0.61 -10.87 10.90
CA LEU A 23 -0.62 -10.50 11.60
C LEU A 23 -1.56 -11.69 11.83
N THR A 24 -1.27 -12.85 11.23
CA THR A 24 -1.95 -14.12 11.51
C THR A 24 -1.12 -14.90 12.54
N PRO A 25 -1.70 -15.48 13.62
CA PRO A 25 -3.14 -15.72 13.84
C PRO A 25 -4.02 -14.62 14.47
N PRO A 26 -3.53 -13.48 15.03
CA PRO A 26 -4.43 -12.48 15.61
C PRO A 26 -5.53 -11.99 14.66
N TYR A 27 -5.24 -12.00 13.35
CA TYR A 27 -6.18 -11.74 12.27
C TYR A 27 -6.25 -12.94 11.33
N THR A 28 -7.44 -13.22 10.82
CA THR A 28 -7.64 -14.13 9.68
C THR A 28 -6.86 -13.64 8.45
N PRO A 29 -6.48 -14.52 7.51
CA PRO A 29 -5.87 -14.13 6.25
C PRO A 29 -6.66 -13.04 5.50
N GLU A 30 -7.99 -13.09 5.57
CA GLU A 30 -8.92 -12.14 4.98
C GLU A 30 -8.85 -10.77 5.68
N GLU A 31 -8.86 -10.74 7.01
CA GLU A 31 -8.70 -9.51 7.79
C GLU A 31 -7.33 -8.87 7.56
N ALA A 32 -6.27 -9.68 7.50
CA ALA A 32 -4.92 -9.20 7.21
C ALA A 32 -4.82 -8.58 5.80
N ALA A 33 -5.48 -9.17 4.81
CA ALA A 33 -5.59 -8.60 3.46
C ALA A 33 -6.45 -7.32 3.44
N GLY A 34 -7.57 -7.30 4.16
CA GLY A 34 -8.42 -6.12 4.32
C GLY A 34 -7.66 -4.95 4.94
N LEU A 35 -6.88 -5.22 5.99
CA LEU A 35 -6.04 -4.23 6.65
C LEU A 35 -4.94 -3.71 5.71
N ALA A 36 -4.30 -4.59 4.94
CA ALA A 36 -3.31 -4.18 3.94
C ALA A 36 -3.92 -3.27 2.87
N ALA A 37 -5.16 -3.55 2.43
CA ALA A 37 -5.88 -2.72 1.48
C ALA A 37 -6.27 -1.35 2.06
N ALA A 38 -6.71 -1.29 3.32
CA ALA A 38 -6.99 -0.04 4.01
C ALA A 38 -5.72 0.82 4.16
N ALA A 39 -4.64 0.24 4.70
CA ALA A 39 -3.37 0.93 4.88
C ALA A 39 -2.78 1.46 3.55
N LEU A 40 -2.93 0.69 2.46
CA LEU A 40 -2.51 1.15 1.14
C LEU A 40 -3.33 2.36 0.67
N ARG A 41 -4.67 2.33 0.81
CA ARG A 41 -5.53 3.47 0.46
C ARG A 41 -5.16 4.72 1.26
N ASP A 42 -4.94 4.57 2.56
CA ASP A 42 -4.59 5.69 3.44
C ASP A 42 -3.22 6.29 3.06
N THR A 43 -2.25 5.42 2.72
CA THR A 43 -0.93 5.85 2.24
C THR A 43 -1.05 6.65 0.95
N LEU A 44 -1.85 6.16 -0.01
CA LEU A 44 -2.07 6.85 -1.28
C LEU A 44 -2.77 8.20 -1.07
N ALA A 45 -3.79 8.26 -0.21
CA ALA A 45 -4.47 9.50 0.13
C ALA A 45 -3.52 10.53 0.75
N ALA A 46 -2.66 10.10 1.69
CA ALA A 46 -1.64 10.95 2.29
C ALA A 46 -0.64 11.49 1.25
N VAL A 47 -0.16 10.62 0.35
CA VAL A 47 0.75 11.01 -0.73
C VAL A 47 0.10 12.01 -1.69
N THR A 48 -1.17 11.81 -2.06
CA THR A 48 -1.91 12.74 -2.92
C THR A 48 -2.13 14.12 -2.27
N ALA A 49 -2.23 14.19 -0.94
CA ALA A 49 -2.37 15.44 -0.22
C ALA A 49 -1.05 16.25 -0.12
N THR A 50 0.10 15.66 -0.45
CA THR A 50 1.38 16.36 -0.36
C THR A 50 1.57 17.39 -1.49
N PRO A 51 2.28 18.51 -1.27
CA PRO A 51 2.48 19.57 -2.27
C PRO A 51 3.54 19.25 -3.33
N VAL A 52 3.94 17.98 -3.46
CA VAL A 52 4.89 17.48 -4.46
C VAL A 52 4.13 16.84 -5.63
N THR A 53 4.75 16.76 -6.80
CA THR A 53 4.16 16.08 -7.96
C THR A 53 4.20 14.57 -7.74
N ALA A 54 3.29 14.07 -6.92
CA ALA A 54 3.18 12.65 -6.64
C ALA A 54 2.43 11.93 -7.77
N ARG A 55 3.06 10.90 -8.34
CA ARG A 55 2.42 9.90 -9.19
C ARG A 55 2.58 8.56 -8.49
N PRO A 56 1.63 8.18 -7.63
CA PRO A 56 1.71 6.89 -6.96
C PRO A 56 1.67 5.78 -8.01
N ARG A 57 2.61 4.84 -7.92
CA ARG A 57 2.66 3.66 -8.78
C ARG A 57 2.88 2.45 -7.92
N ALA A 58 1.82 1.67 -7.72
CA ALA A 58 1.93 0.35 -7.10
C ALA A 58 2.55 -0.61 -8.11
N MET A 59 3.60 -1.32 -7.70
CA MET A 59 4.20 -2.41 -8.46
C MET A 59 4.00 -3.69 -7.67
N ASP A 60 3.32 -4.65 -8.29
CA ASP A 60 3.18 -6.01 -7.76
C ASP A 60 4.34 -6.89 -8.22
N ASP A 61 4.74 -7.85 -7.38
CA ASP A 61 5.62 -8.95 -7.79
C ASP A 61 4.97 -9.69 -8.97
N PRO A 62 5.71 -9.98 -10.06
CA PRO A 62 5.17 -10.66 -11.25
C PRO A 62 4.88 -12.15 -11.01
N THR A 63 5.34 -12.71 -9.89
CA THR A 63 5.12 -14.10 -9.48
C THR A 63 3.93 -14.19 -8.53
N ASP A 64 2.74 -14.26 -9.10
CA ASP A 64 1.54 -14.82 -8.45
C ASP A 64 1.07 -16.06 -9.19
#